data_AF-A0A7W1LUP7-F1
#
_entry.id   AF-A0A7W1LUP7-F1
#
_cell.length_a   1.000
_cell.length_b   1.000
_cell.length_c   1.000
_cell.angle_alpha   90.00
_cell.angle_beta   90.00
_cell.angle_gamma   90.00
#
_symmetry.space_group_name_H-M   'P 1'
#
loop_
_entity.id
_entity.type
_entity.pdbx_description
1 polymer ?
#
loop_
_entity_poly.entity_id
_entity_poly.type
_entity_poly.pdbx_seq_one_letter_code
_entity_poly.pdbx_strand_id
1 'polypeptide(L)'
;MSWAAHEFENYLLQKEFTRDGWTKPSFLAIVLGTFGPDLFTKIFVYGARENAAQVHRAWPGLGFSHSFVFGVFFGVLILWLTKSKSWAIGVVIGQWAHVLTDMGDSAGVMVFFPFSIEPATIGLWTHSAQEGRYGDAAAYYSGPAAFWDLGWMLVTLLFAWRALTQRYFRDVIVPADPRAWGWLHGRLHLPENALLMIYRGIFFYGLGRMITWFLYARFDAKTPFQPVWGGPEYVEGADLSDASFVEVCIRTAIGGVLFFGFMYICWRLFIKRLWDLGVDPPSMRPDGAADRNAVASGTGITPSEA
;
A
#
# COMPACT_ATOMS: atom_id res chain seq x y z
N MET A 1 3.59 7.53 -11.36
CA MET A 1 4.23 6.62 -10.41
C MET A 1 4.61 7.40 -9.20
N SER A 2 4.12 7.07 -8.00
CA SER A 2 4.74 7.63 -6.80
C SER A 2 6.11 7.02 -6.53
N TRP A 3 7.05 7.84 -6.02
CA TRP A 3 8.42 7.45 -5.75
C TRP A 3 8.78 7.36 -4.28
N ALA A 4 7.96 7.76 -3.31
CA ALA A 4 8.25 7.46 -1.90
C ALA A 4 7.00 7.35 -1.03
N ALA A 5 5.85 7.84 -1.50
CA ALA A 5 4.60 7.77 -0.74
C ALA A 5 4.26 6.33 -0.33
N HIS A 6 4.53 5.36 -1.21
CA HIS A 6 4.29 3.94 -0.98
C HIS A 6 5.06 3.38 0.21
N GLU A 7 6.23 3.93 0.56
CA GLU A 7 6.98 3.54 1.73
C GLU A 7 6.42 4.16 3.02
N PHE A 8 5.84 5.36 2.94
CA PHE A 8 5.35 6.10 4.09
C PHE A 8 3.91 5.76 4.47
N GLU A 9 3.03 5.59 3.48
CA GLU A 9 1.59 5.38 3.70
C GLU A 9 1.30 4.04 4.38
N ASN A 10 2.14 3.02 4.16
CA ASN A 10 1.99 1.69 4.76
C ASN A 10 1.88 1.73 6.30
N TYR A 11 2.58 2.66 6.96
CA TYR A 11 2.53 2.80 8.42
C TYR A 11 1.20 3.37 8.89
N LEU A 12 0.66 4.35 8.15
CA LEU A 12 -0.65 4.92 8.45
C LEU A 12 -1.76 3.91 8.17
N LEU A 13 -1.71 3.24 7.01
CA LEU A 13 -2.67 2.20 6.64
C LEU A 13 -2.71 1.10 7.70
N GLN A 14 -1.55 0.56 8.10
CA GLN A 14 -1.50 -0.47 9.14
C GLN A 14 -2.13 0.04 10.45
N LYS A 15 -1.82 1.27 10.86
CA LYS A 15 -2.33 1.87 12.08
C LYS A 15 -3.84 2.03 12.06
N GLU A 16 -4.40 2.64 11.02
CA GLU A 16 -5.83 2.93 10.94
C GLU A 16 -6.64 1.64 10.81
N PHE A 17 -6.24 0.69 9.96
CA PHE A 17 -6.96 -0.58 9.81
C PHE A 17 -6.81 -1.54 11.00
N THR A 18 -5.88 -1.29 11.92
CA THR A 18 -5.73 -2.08 13.16
C THR A 18 -6.57 -1.52 14.32
N ARG A 19 -7.10 -0.29 14.20
CA ARG A 19 -7.76 0.43 15.30
C ARG A 19 -9.06 -0.23 15.77
N ASP A 20 -9.87 -0.76 14.84
CA ASP A 20 -11.26 -1.12 15.11
C ASP A 20 -11.51 -2.64 15.28
N GLY A 21 -10.45 -3.43 15.44
CA GLY A 21 -10.54 -4.82 15.90
C GLY A 21 -11.18 -5.84 14.95
N TRP A 22 -11.43 -5.49 13.67
CA TRP A 22 -12.04 -6.39 12.69
C TRP A 22 -11.08 -7.51 12.23
N THR A 23 -10.07 -7.14 11.45
CA THR A 23 -8.95 -7.99 11.06
C THR A 23 -7.72 -7.10 11.05
N LYS A 24 -6.64 -7.52 11.72
CA LYS A 24 -5.39 -6.76 11.74
C LYS A 24 -4.61 -7.07 10.46
N PRO A 25 -4.49 -6.17 9.49
CA PRO A 25 -3.72 -6.45 8.28
C PRO A 25 -2.25 -6.68 8.64
N SER A 26 -1.62 -7.65 7.98
CA SER A 26 -0.17 -7.82 8.08
C SER A 26 0.53 -6.63 7.43
N PHE A 27 1.47 -6.00 8.14
CA PHE A 27 2.30 -4.94 7.57
C PHE A 27 3.09 -5.42 6.36
N LEU A 28 3.67 -6.63 6.42
CA LEU A 28 4.43 -7.20 5.31
C LEU A 28 3.53 -7.46 4.09
N ALA A 29 2.28 -7.88 4.33
CA ALA A 29 1.30 -8.05 3.27
C ALA A 29 0.88 -6.72 2.63
N ILE A 30 0.72 -5.65 3.42
CA ILE A 30 0.49 -4.30 2.90
C ILE A 30 1.67 -3.91 2.00
N VAL A 31 2.91 -3.99 2.50
CA VAL A 31 4.12 -3.66 1.72
C VAL A 31 4.18 -4.46 0.41
N LEU A 32 3.90 -5.76 0.46
CA LEU A 32 3.86 -6.62 -0.72
C LEU A 32 2.79 -6.18 -1.72
N GLY A 33 1.59 -5.86 -1.23
CA GLY A 33 0.49 -5.35 -2.06
C GLY A 33 0.87 -4.03 -2.73
N THR A 34 1.46 -3.11 -1.98
CA THR A 34 1.88 -1.80 -2.48
C THR A 34 2.94 -1.95 -3.57
N PHE A 35 3.97 -2.78 -3.38
CA PHE A 35 4.99 -2.96 -4.44
C PHE A 35 4.58 -3.88 -5.59
N GLY A 36 3.50 -4.64 -5.42
CA GLY A 36 3.05 -5.66 -6.36
C GLY A 36 2.94 -5.16 -7.81
N PRO A 37 2.09 -4.15 -8.10
CA PRO A 37 1.87 -3.68 -9.48
C PRO A 37 3.15 -3.30 -10.22
N ASP A 38 4.10 -2.70 -9.51
CA ASP A 38 5.36 -2.20 -10.05
C ASP A 38 6.41 -3.29 -10.24
N LEU A 39 6.44 -4.31 -9.37
CA LEU A 39 7.32 -5.46 -9.52
C LEU A 39 7.09 -6.20 -10.85
N PHE A 40 5.84 -6.24 -11.33
CA PHE A 40 5.50 -6.87 -12.61
C PHE A 40 5.88 -6.02 -13.83
N THR A 41 6.04 -4.71 -13.66
CA THR A 41 6.00 -3.79 -14.80
C THR A 41 7.27 -2.95 -14.93
N LYS A 42 7.78 -2.34 -13.85
CA LYS A 42 8.85 -1.32 -13.89
C LYS A 42 10.14 -1.76 -14.58
N ILE A 43 10.49 -3.05 -14.52
CA ILE A 43 11.67 -3.59 -15.22
C ILE A 43 11.53 -3.41 -16.74
N PHE A 44 10.31 -3.53 -17.27
CA PHE A 44 10.03 -3.42 -18.70
C PHE A 44 9.78 -1.97 -19.14
N VAL A 45 9.18 -1.15 -18.27
CA VAL A 45 8.77 0.23 -18.61
C VAL A 45 9.92 1.08 -19.12
N TYR A 46 11.03 1.14 -18.36
CA TYR A 46 12.16 2.00 -18.74
C TYR A 46 12.89 1.51 -19.99
N GLY A 47 12.68 0.26 -20.40
CA GLY A 47 13.17 -0.28 -21.67
C GLY A 47 12.26 0.03 -22.87
N ALA A 48 10.99 0.34 -22.63
CA ALA A 48 9.97 0.54 -23.66
C ALA A 48 9.96 1.96 -24.27
N ARG A 49 10.73 2.90 -23.71
CA ARG A 49 10.91 4.28 -24.21
C ARG A 49 9.57 4.96 -24.52
N GLU A 50 9.32 5.29 -25.79
CA GLU A 50 8.12 5.99 -26.28
C GLU A 50 6.81 5.25 -25.93
N ASN A 51 6.85 3.92 -25.76
CA ASN A 51 5.69 3.12 -25.38
C ASN A 51 5.60 2.84 -23.87
N ALA A 52 6.41 3.50 -23.04
CA ALA A 52 6.49 3.25 -21.60
C ALA A 52 5.13 3.30 -20.91
N ALA A 53 4.35 4.36 -21.15
CA ALA A 53 3.03 4.51 -20.56
C ALA A 53 2.05 3.44 -21.04
N GLN A 54 2.01 3.15 -22.36
CA GLN A 54 1.17 2.10 -22.92
C GLN A 54 1.48 0.71 -22.33
N VAL A 55 2.76 0.35 -22.25
CA VAL A 55 3.21 -0.94 -21.68
C VAL A 55 2.89 -1.02 -20.18
N HIS A 56 3.00 0.08 -19.46
CA HIS A 56 2.88 0.12 -18.02
C HIS A 56 1.43 0.20 -17.52
N ARG A 57 0.60 1.04 -18.14
CA ARG A 57 -0.70 1.50 -17.62
C ARG A 57 -1.91 1.15 -18.47
N ALA A 58 -1.71 0.82 -19.74
CA ALA A 58 -2.81 0.63 -20.68
C ALA A 58 -3.04 -0.85 -21.04
N TRP A 59 -4.01 -1.05 -21.94
CA TRP A 59 -4.34 -2.33 -22.57
C TRP A 59 -4.34 -2.18 -24.11
N PRO A 60 -3.77 -3.12 -24.89
CA PRO A 60 -2.94 -4.26 -24.45
C PRO A 60 -1.61 -3.78 -23.87
N GLY A 61 -1.28 -4.30 -22.68
CA GLY A 61 -0.19 -3.86 -21.82
C GLY A 61 -0.30 -4.53 -20.45
N LEU A 62 0.49 -4.09 -19.48
CA LEU A 62 0.44 -4.60 -18.10
C LEU A 62 -0.41 -3.73 -17.17
N GLY A 63 -1.16 -2.76 -17.69
CA GLY A 63 -1.97 -1.86 -16.88
C GLY A 63 -3.07 -2.54 -16.06
N PHE A 64 -3.43 -3.79 -16.38
CA PHE A 64 -4.31 -4.59 -15.55
C PHE A 64 -3.77 -4.80 -14.13
N SER A 65 -2.45 -4.71 -13.91
CA SER A 65 -1.86 -4.80 -12.57
C SER A 65 -2.18 -3.59 -11.68
N HIS A 66 -2.58 -2.47 -12.29
CA HIS A 66 -3.04 -1.25 -11.60
C HIS A 66 -4.58 -1.16 -11.56
N SER A 67 -5.24 -2.29 -11.33
CA SER A 67 -6.70 -2.37 -11.15
C SER A 67 -7.06 -2.92 -9.77
N PHE A 68 -8.26 -2.59 -9.26
CA PHE A 68 -8.73 -3.15 -8.00
C PHE A 68 -9.00 -4.66 -8.08
N VAL A 69 -9.41 -5.15 -9.26
CA VAL A 69 -9.61 -6.59 -9.50
C VAL A 69 -8.31 -7.35 -9.32
N PHE A 70 -7.17 -6.79 -9.73
CA PHE A 70 -5.86 -7.40 -9.52
C PHE A 70 -5.54 -7.57 -8.03
N GLY A 71 -5.74 -6.53 -7.22
CA GLY A 71 -5.58 -6.62 -5.76
C GLY A 71 -6.47 -7.69 -5.13
N VAL A 72 -7.75 -7.74 -5.52
CA VAL A 72 -8.70 -8.77 -5.06
C VAL A 72 -8.26 -10.16 -5.48
N PHE A 73 -7.85 -10.36 -6.72
CA PHE A 73 -7.40 -11.65 -7.23
C PHE A 73 -6.22 -12.18 -6.41
N PHE A 74 -5.20 -11.36 -6.16
CA PHE A 74 -4.07 -11.73 -5.32
C PHE A 74 -4.47 -11.96 -3.87
N GLY A 75 -5.35 -11.12 -3.30
CA GLY A 75 -5.87 -11.30 -1.95
C GLY A 75 -6.61 -12.62 -1.78
N VAL A 76 -7.48 -12.99 -2.73
CA VAL A 76 -8.19 -14.26 -2.76
C VAL A 76 -7.22 -15.44 -2.91
N LEU A 77 -6.22 -15.33 -3.78
CA LEU A 77 -5.20 -16.36 -3.97
C LEU A 77 -4.42 -16.61 -2.66
N ILE A 78 -3.99 -15.54 -2.00
CA ILE A 78 -3.32 -15.61 -0.69
C ILE A 78 -4.24 -16.21 0.36
N LEU A 79 -5.50 -15.79 0.43
CA LEU A 79 -6.48 -16.36 1.34
C LEU A 79 -6.68 -17.85 1.08
N TRP A 80 -6.75 -18.27 -0.18
CA TRP A 80 -6.95 -19.66 -0.56
C TRP A 80 -5.74 -20.52 -0.16
N LEU A 81 -4.51 -20.06 -0.43
CA LEU A 81 -3.27 -20.79 -0.15
C LEU A 81 -2.91 -20.84 1.33
N THR A 82 -3.03 -19.71 2.03
CA THR A 82 -2.50 -19.55 3.40
C THR A 82 -3.58 -19.61 4.47
N LYS A 83 -4.85 -19.46 4.07
CA LYS A 83 -6.00 -19.25 4.98
C LYS A 83 -5.85 -18.03 5.89
N SER A 84 -4.94 -17.10 5.59
CA SER A 84 -4.71 -15.92 6.42
C SER A 84 -5.52 -14.72 5.92
N LYS A 85 -6.49 -14.29 6.73
CA LYS A 85 -7.27 -13.06 6.47
C LYS A 85 -6.41 -11.80 6.55
N SER A 86 -5.55 -11.71 7.57
CA SER A 86 -4.59 -10.61 7.76
C SER A 86 -3.70 -10.37 6.55
N TRP A 87 -3.21 -11.44 5.91
CA TRP A 87 -2.42 -11.34 4.70
C TRP A 87 -3.27 -10.98 3.48
N ALA A 88 -4.41 -11.64 3.30
CA ALA A 88 -5.30 -11.38 2.19
C ALA A 88 -5.75 -9.91 2.14
N ILE A 89 -6.22 -9.38 3.27
CA ILE A 89 -6.67 -7.99 3.36
C ILE A 89 -5.50 -7.01 3.29
N GLY A 90 -4.34 -7.35 3.86
CA GLY A 90 -3.14 -6.54 3.76
C GLY A 90 -2.71 -6.31 2.32
N VAL A 91 -2.64 -7.38 1.51
CA VAL A 91 -2.32 -7.29 0.08
C VAL A 91 -3.34 -6.43 -0.68
N VAL A 92 -4.64 -6.61 -0.42
CA VAL A 92 -5.69 -5.82 -1.08
C VAL A 92 -5.55 -4.34 -0.72
N ILE A 93 -5.38 -4.01 0.56
CA ILE A 93 -5.21 -2.63 1.03
C ILE A 93 -3.98 -1.98 0.40
N GLY A 94 -2.83 -2.64 0.45
CA GLY A 94 -1.59 -2.12 -0.12
C GLY A 94 -1.69 -1.91 -1.64
N GLN A 95 -2.25 -2.89 -2.36
CA GLN A 95 -2.40 -2.78 -3.80
C GLN A 95 -3.41 -1.68 -4.20
N TRP A 96 -4.52 -1.54 -3.47
CA TRP A 96 -5.48 -0.45 -3.73
C TRP A 96 -4.89 0.92 -3.42
N ALA A 97 -4.11 1.05 -2.34
CA ALA A 97 -3.38 2.29 -2.03
C ALA A 97 -2.41 2.66 -3.15
N HIS A 98 -1.68 1.67 -3.69
CA HIS A 98 -0.81 1.85 -4.85
C HIS A 98 -1.57 2.41 -6.05
N VAL A 99 -2.67 1.75 -6.43
CA VAL A 99 -3.54 2.18 -7.55
C VAL A 99 -4.07 3.60 -7.35
N LEU A 100 -4.57 3.92 -6.17
CA LEU A 100 -5.15 5.23 -5.86
C LEU A 100 -4.10 6.35 -5.93
N THR A 101 -2.91 6.11 -5.39
CA THR A 101 -1.82 7.08 -5.47
C THR A 101 -1.36 7.27 -6.92
N ASP A 102 -1.36 6.19 -7.72
CA ASP A 102 -0.97 6.24 -9.12
C ASP A 102 -1.96 6.93 -10.05
N MET A 103 -3.24 7.08 -9.65
CA MET A 103 -4.17 8.00 -10.31
C MET A 103 -3.69 9.45 -10.28
N GLY A 104 -2.72 9.77 -9.41
CA GLY A 104 -2.12 11.10 -9.29
C GLY A 104 -1.36 11.58 -10.52
N ASP A 105 -0.84 10.67 -11.34
CA ASP A 105 -0.03 11.03 -12.51
C ASP A 105 -0.87 11.23 -13.77
N SER A 106 -0.32 11.90 -14.78
CA SER A 106 -1.01 12.20 -16.05
C SER A 106 -1.44 10.97 -16.85
N ALA A 107 -0.77 9.82 -16.69
CA ALA A 107 -1.12 8.61 -17.42
C ALA A 107 -2.34 7.90 -16.82
N GLY A 108 -2.53 8.03 -15.51
CA GLY A 108 -3.61 7.39 -14.77
C GLY A 108 -3.51 5.88 -14.72
N VAL A 109 -4.60 5.24 -14.29
CA VAL A 109 -4.68 3.79 -14.13
C VAL A 109 -6.06 3.25 -14.53
N MET A 110 -6.12 2.03 -15.06
CA MET A 110 -7.38 1.34 -15.37
C MET A 110 -8.01 0.75 -14.08
N VAL A 111 -8.50 1.61 -13.19
CA VAL A 111 -8.99 1.27 -11.83
C VAL A 111 -9.93 0.06 -11.84
N PHE A 112 -10.86 0.01 -12.81
CA PHE A 112 -11.91 -1.00 -12.91
C PHE A 112 -11.70 -2.02 -14.03
N PHE A 113 -10.48 -2.20 -14.53
CA PHE A 113 -10.19 -3.30 -15.45
C PHE A 113 -10.65 -4.65 -14.86
N PRO A 114 -11.26 -5.57 -15.64
CA PRO A 114 -11.51 -5.51 -17.10
C PRO A 114 -12.84 -4.85 -17.49
N PHE A 115 -13.59 -4.29 -16.55
CA PHE A 115 -14.91 -3.70 -16.82
C PHE A 115 -14.83 -2.31 -17.46
N SER A 116 -13.69 -1.64 -17.31
CA SER A 116 -13.32 -0.45 -18.05
C SER A 116 -11.82 -0.48 -18.36
N ILE A 117 -11.47 -0.13 -19.59
CA ILE A 117 -10.09 0.11 -20.01
C ILE A 117 -9.71 1.60 -19.92
N GLU A 118 -10.63 2.43 -19.44
CA GLU A 118 -10.44 3.87 -19.31
C GLU A 118 -9.46 4.19 -18.16
N PRO A 119 -8.32 4.86 -18.43
CA PRO A 119 -7.43 5.33 -17.38
C PRO A 119 -8.08 6.47 -16.60
N ALA A 120 -8.19 6.31 -15.28
CA ALA A 120 -8.61 7.38 -14.39
C ALA A 120 -7.37 8.13 -13.87
N THR A 121 -7.37 9.45 -14.02
CA THR A 121 -6.29 10.34 -13.58
C THR A 121 -6.85 11.61 -12.96
N ILE A 122 -6.13 12.17 -11.98
CA ILE A 122 -6.31 13.55 -11.50
C ILE A 122 -5.28 14.52 -12.11
N GLY A 123 -4.28 14.00 -12.83
CA GLY A 123 -3.26 14.78 -13.52
C GLY A 123 -2.46 15.71 -12.60
N LEU A 124 -2.24 15.32 -11.35
CA LEU A 124 -1.54 16.15 -10.37
C LEU A 124 -0.06 16.34 -10.75
N TRP A 125 0.57 15.33 -11.35
CA TRP A 125 1.94 15.43 -11.85
C TRP A 125 2.16 14.67 -13.17
N THR A 126 3.20 15.04 -13.92
CA THR A 126 3.55 14.40 -15.19
C THR A 126 4.00 12.95 -15.01
N HIS A 127 3.45 12.03 -15.80
CA HIS A 127 4.03 10.70 -15.98
C HIS A 127 5.11 10.75 -17.06
N SER A 128 6.36 10.45 -16.68
CA SER A 128 7.56 10.74 -17.48
C SER A 128 8.47 9.53 -17.71
N ALA A 129 7.93 8.31 -17.62
CA ALA A 129 8.73 7.09 -17.69
C ALA A 129 9.48 6.90 -19.03
N GLN A 130 9.05 7.55 -20.11
CA GLN A 130 9.72 7.58 -21.41
C GLN A 130 11.11 8.24 -21.36
N GLU A 131 11.37 9.11 -20.38
CA GLU A 131 12.68 9.74 -20.13
C GLU A 131 13.68 8.77 -19.46
N GLY A 132 13.26 7.51 -19.26
CA GLY A 132 14.01 6.51 -18.52
C GLY A 132 14.04 6.80 -17.02
N ARG A 133 14.71 5.93 -16.26
CA ARG A 133 14.68 5.95 -14.78
C ARG A 133 15.12 7.29 -14.17
N TYR A 134 16.19 7.87 -14.70
CA TYR A 134 16.77 9.10 -14.16
C TYR A 134 15.96 10.34 -14.56
N GLY A 135 15.50 10.41 -15.81
CA GLY A 135 14.65 11.49 -16.27
C GLY A 135 13.29 11.49 -15.59
N ASP A 136 12.69 10.30 -15.40
CA ASP A 136 11.42 10.15 -14.68
C ASP A 136 11.54 10.61 -13.22
N ALA A 137 12.61 10.21 -12.53
CA ALA A 137 12.89 10.68 -11.17
C ALA A 137 13.11 12.20 -11.12
N ALA A 138 13.88 12.76 -12.08
CA ALA A 138 14.11 14.20 -12.14
C ALA A 138 12.80 14.97 -12.36
N ALA A 139 11.94 14.51 -13.28
CA ALA A 139 10.62 15.09 -13.52
C ALA A 139 9.71 15.00 -12.31
N TYR A 140 9.57 13.81 -11.71
CA TYR A 140 8.76 13.60 -10.51
C TYR A 140 9.14 14.56 -9.37
N TYR A 141 10.44 14.66 -9.05
CA TYR A 141 10.93 15.54 -7.98
C TYR A 141 11.07 17.02 -8.37
N SER A 142 10.68 17.36 -9.59
CA SER A 142 10.61 18.75 -10.06
C SER A 142 9.19 19.29 -10.13
N GLY A 143 8.17 18.42 -10.01
CA GLY A 143 6.76 18.77 -10.03
C GLY A 143 6.06 18.68 -8.67
N PRO A 144 4.71 18.73 -8.66
CA PRO A 144 3.88 18.57 -7.46
C PRO A 144 4.06 17.21 -6.76
N ALA A 145 4.50 16.19 -7.50
CA ALA A 145 4.76 14.86 -7.00
C ALA A 145 5.78 14.83 -5.84
N ALA A 146 6.76 15.74 -5.84
CA ALA A 146 7.68 15.92 -4.72
C ALA A 146 6.94 16.25 -3.40
N PHE A 147 5.90 17.08 -3.48
CA PHE A 147 5.06 17.42 -2.34
C PHE A 147 4.13 16.29 -1.93
N TRP A 148 3.74 15.42 -2.85
CA TRP A 148 2.97 14.21 -2.54
C TRP A 148 3.77 13.28 -1.61
N ASP A 149 5.00 12.96 -2.00
CA ASP A 149 5.92 12.15 -1.17
C ASP A 149 6.19 12.81 0.18
N LEU A 150 6.51 14.11 0.17
CA LEU A 150 6.74 14.89 1.40
C LEU A 150 5.49 14.91 2.27
N GLY A 151 4.30 15.07 1.68
CA GLY A 151 3.02 15.09 2.36
C GLY A 151 2.77 13.78 3.11
N TRP A 152 2.95 12.63 2.44
CA TRP A 152 2.81 11.33 3.09
C TRP A 152 3.85 11.08 4.19
N MET A 153 5.09 11.52 3.99
CA MET A 153 6.10 11.49 5.05
C MET A 153 5.63 12.30 6.27
N LEU A 154 5.20 13.54 6.06
CA LEU A 154 4.73 14.43 7.13
C LEU A 154 3.50 13.89 7.83
N VAL A 155 2.51 13.38 7.08
CA VAL A 155 1.31 12.74 7.65
C VAL A 155 1.71 11.55 8.52
N THR A 156 2.63 10.70 8.06
CA THR A 156 3.12 9.58 8.87
C THR A 156 3.84 10.07 10.13
N LEU A 157 4.67 11.11 10.05
CA LEU A 157 5.35 11.66 11.23
C LEU A 157 4.41 12.39 12.20
N LEU A 158 3.35 13.04 11.71
CA LEU A 158 2.42 13.77 12.58
C LEU A 158 1.40 12.83 13.22
N PHE A 159 0.84 11.89 12.44
CA PHE A 159 -0.30 11.07 12.87
C PHE A 159 0.06 9.61 13.18
N ALA A 160 1.22 9.12 12.71
CA ALA A 160 1.63 7.74 12.86
C ALA A 160 3.07 7.56 13.38
N TRP A 161 3.72 8.59 13.95
CA TRP A 161 5.11 8.45 14.44
C TRP A 161 5.29 7.32 15.45
N ARG A 162 4.26 7.02 16.26
CA ARG A 162 4.29 5.90 17.20
C ARG A 162 4.51 4.57 16.48
N ALA A 163 4.03 4.43 15.24
CA ALA A 163 4.27 3.26 14.40
C ALA A 163 5.76 3.01 14.17
N LEU A 164 6.60 4.06 14.21
CA LEU A 164 8.05 3.94 14.07
C LEU A 164 8.74 3.59 15.40
N THR A 165 8.04 3.32 16.50
CA THR A 165 8.66 2.95 17.78
C THR A 165 8.86 1.43 17.91
N GLN A 166 9.87 1.02 18.69
CA GLN A 166 10.10 -0.40 18.99
C GLN A 166 8.91 -1.01 19.74
N ARG A 167 8.31 -0.22 20.65
CA ARG A 167 7.13 -0.64 21.39
C ARG A 167 5.97 -0.97 20.45
N TYR A 168 5.66 -0.09 19.51
CA TYR A 168 4.59 -0.35 18.53
C TYR A 168 4.89 -1.58 17.66
N PHE A 169 6.14 -1.76 17.25
CA PHE A 169 6.54 -2.97 16.52
C PHE A 169 6.24 -4.25 17.33
N ARG A 170 6.65 -4.30 18.60
CA ARG A 170 6.41 -5.45 19.48
C ARG A 170 4.94 -5.67 19.82
N ASP A 171 4.20 -4.59 20.09
CA ASP A 171 2.86 -4.67 20.68
C ASP A 171 1.76 -4.73 19.62
N VAL A 172 2.02 -4.21 18.42
CA VAL A 172 1.03 -4.08 17.34
C VAL A 172 1.43 -4.85 16.09
N ILE A 173 2.65 -4.65 15.58
CA ILE A 173 3.07 -5.21 14.28
C ILE A 173 3.32 -6.72 14.35
N VAL A 174 4.14 -7.17 15.29
CA VAL A 174 4.45 -8.61 15.45
C VAL A 174 3.17 -9.42 15.75
N PRO A 175 2.29 -8.99 16.67
CA PRO A 175 1.06 -9.72 16.96
C PRO A 175 0.02 -9.67 15.83
N ALA A 176 0.08 -8.69 14.92
CA ALA A 176 -0.77 -8.67 13.73
C ALA A 176 -0.35 -9.73 12.70
N ASP A 177 0.88 -10.22 12.73
CA ASP A 177 1.38 -11.26 11.82
C ASP A 177 2.45 -12.17 12.47
N PRO A 178 2.10 -12.91 13.54
CA PRO A 178 3.07 -13.69 14.31
C PRO A 178 3.72 -14.80 13.47
N ARG A 179 3.03 -15.29 12.43
CA ARG A 179 3.55 -16.35 11.57
C ARG A 179 4.69 -15.85 10.69
N ALA A 180 4.53 -14.71 10.01
CA ALA A 180 5.59 -14.21 9.14
C ALA A 180 6.80 -13.71 9.93
N TRP A 181 6.57 -12.92 11.00
CA TRP A 181 7.66 -12.45 11.86
C TRP A 181 8.35 -13.59 12.60
N GLY A 182 7.58 -14.58 13.08
CA GLY A 182 8.12 -15.81 13.69
C GLY A 182 8.91 -16.66 12.70
N TRP A 183 8.47 -16.74 11.44
CA TRP A 183 9.22 -17.41 10.37
C TRP A 183 10.54 -16.70 10.07
N LEU A 184 10.55 -15.36 9.95
CA LEU A 184 11.78 -14.59 9.75
C LEU A 184 12.75 -14.78 10.93
N HIS A 185 12.23 -14.72 12.16
CA HIS A 185 13.02 -14.97 13.36
C HIS A 185 13.61 -16.38 13.37
N GLY A 186 12.78 -17.40 13.21
CA GLY A 186 13.19 -18.81 13.36
C GLY A 186 13.98 -19.34 12.18
N ARG A 187 13.56 -19.08 10.93
CA ARG A 187 14.16 -19.67 9.74
C ARG A 187 15.45 -18.98 9.31
N LEU A 188 15.48 -17.65 9.43
CA LEU A 188 16.63 -16.82 9.05
C LEU A 188 17.50 -16.42 10.25
N HIS A 189 17.14 -16.86 11.47
CA HIS A 189 17.85 -16.54 12.70
C HIS A 189 18.03 -15.02 12.92
N LEU A 190 17.05 -14.23 12.47
CA LEU A 190 17.11 -12.78 12.59
C LEU A 190 16.76 -12.35 14.02
N PRO A 191 17.67 -11.66 14.74
CA PRO A 191 17.34 -11.13 16.05
C PRO A 191 16.27 -10.05 15.94
N GLU A 192 15.58 -9.76 17.03
CA GLU A 192 14.48 -8.78 17.05
C GLU A 192 14.89 -7.40 16.50
N ASN A 193 16.11 -6.95 16.81
CA ASN A 193 16.65 -5.69 16.29
C ASN A 193 16.75 -5.70 14.74
N ALA A 194 17.05 -6.85 14.14
CA ALA A 194 17.08 -6.99 12.68
C ALA A 194 15.66 -6.97 12.10
N LEU A 195 14.69 -7.60 12.75
CA LEU A 195 13.27 -7.54 12.33
C LEU A 195 12.72 -6.11 12.42
N LEU A 196 13.04 -5.41 13.52
CA LEU A 196 12.70 -4.00 13.70
C LEU A 196 13.36 -3.12 12.64
N MET A 197 14.61 -3.44 12.25
CA MET A 197 15.31 -2.77 11.17
C MET A 197 14.64 -3.03 9.81
N ILE A 198 14.17 -4.25 9.53
CA ILE A 198 13.40 -4.53 8.30
C ILE A 198 12.10 -3.72 8.30
N TYR A 199 11.37 -3.74 9.42
CA TYR A 199 10.10 -3.02 9.56
C TYR A 199 10.27 -1.50 9.37
N ARG A 200 11.23 -0.87 10.05
CA ARG A 200 11.52 0.58 9.92
C ARG A 200 12.30 0.91 8.65
N GLY A 201 13.00 -0.07 8.09
CA GLY A 201 13.86 0.08 6.93
C GLY A 201 13.07 0.53 5.71
N ILE A 202 11.79 0.15 5.59
CA ILE A 202 10.90 0.66 4.54
C ILE A 202 10.75 2.18 4.63
N PHE A 203 10.46 2.73 5.82
CA PHE A 203 10.40 4.19 6.03
C PHE A 203 11.71 4.88 5.66
N PHE A 204 12.84 4.38 6.17
CA PHE A 204 14.14 5.00 5.92
C PHE A 204 14.60 4.84 4.47
N TYR A 205 14.22 3.75 3.80
CA TYR A 205 14.42 3.57 2.38
C TYR A 205 13.63 4.60 1.58
N GLY A 206 12.35 4.80 1.89
CA GLY A 206 11.53 5.87 1.29
C GLY A 206 12.12 7.25 1.50
N LEU A 207 12.55 7.57 2.73
CA LEU A 207 13.19 8.84 3.07
C LEU A 207 14.49 9.05 2.29
N GLY A 208 15.37 8.05 2.27
CA GLY A 208 16.61 8.09 1.52
C GLY A 208 16.38 8.26 0.02
N ARG A 209 15.40 7.54 -0.54
CA ARG A 209 15.01 7.63 -1.95
C ARG A 209 14.49 9.02 -2.31
N MET A 210 13.59 9.57 -1.49
CA MET A 210 13.04 10.92 -1.65
C MET A 210 14.14 11.98 -1.64
N ILE A 211 15.01 11.96 -0.62
CA ILE A 211 16.12 12.92 -0.51
C ILE A 211 17.09 12.75 -1.68
N THR A 212 17.49 11.53 -2.00
CA THR A 212 18.49 11.26 -3.05
C THR A 212 18.00 11.75 -4.40
N TRP A 213 16.77 11.43 -4.79
CA TRP A 213 16.23 11.84 -6.09
C TRP A 213 15.92 13.33 -6.16
N PHE A 214 15.48 13.94 -5.04
CA PHE A 214 15.35 15.38 -4.97
C PHE A 214 16.71 16.07 -5.18
N LEU A 215 17.74 15.66 -4.45
CA LEU A 215 19.10 16.20 -4.61
C LEU A 215 19.64 15.97 -6.03
N TYR A 216 19.43 14.78 -6.59
CA TYR A 216 19.77 14.48 -7.98
C TYR A 216 19.10 15.46 -8.95
N ALA A 217 17.79 15.68 -8.82
CA ALA A 217 17.04 16.61 -9.67
C ALA A 217 17.59 18.05 -9.55
N ARG A 218 18.00 18.47 -8.35
CA ARG A 218 18.50 19.83 -8.09
C ARG A 218 19.94 20.05 -8.53
N PHE A 219 20.84 19.10 -8.30
CA PHE A 219 22.27 19.32 -8.40
C PHE A 219 22.92 18.66 -9.62
N ASP A 220 22.43 17.49 -10.03
CA ASP A 220 23.00 16.75 -11.15
C ASP A 220 22.19 17.00 -12.44
N ALA A 221 20.90 16.62 -12.43
CA ALA A 221 20.02 16.83 -13.58
C ALA A 221 19.69 18.32 -13.83
N LYS A 222 19.74 19.15 -12.78
CA LYS A 222 19.52 20.62 -12.82
C LYS A 222 18.24 21.01 -13.55
N THR A 223 17.18 20.22 -13.40
CA THR A 223 15.90 20.47 -14.06
C THR A 223 15.17 21.65 -13.42
N PRO A 224 14.34 22.41 -14.14
CA PRO A 224 13.53 23.48 -13.54
C PRO A 224 12.58 22.94 -12.47
N PHE A 225 12.46 23.61 -11.32
CA PHE A 225 11.46 23.25 -10.30
C PHE A 225 10.13 23.94 -10.64
N GLN A 226 9.14 23.15 -11.06
CA GLN A 226 7.83 23.60 -11.55
C GLN A 226 6.71 22.88 -10.80
N PRO A 227 6.43 23.27 -9.54
CA PRO A 227 5.42 22.64 -8.70
C PRO A 227 4.01 23.13 -9.03
N VAL A 228 3.65 23.10 -10.31
CA VAL A 228 2.34 23.45 -10.83
C VAL A 228 1.57 22.19 -11.17
N TRP A 229 0.25 22.19 -10.96
CA TRP A 229 -0.61 21.03 -11.25
C TRP A 229 -0.40 20.55 -12.69
N GLY A 230 -0.17 19.25 -12.88
CA GLY A 230 0.13 18.65 -14.19
C GLY A 230 1.56 18.87 -14.67
N GLY A 231 2.42 19.53 -13.87
CA GLY A 231 3.83 19.72 -14.17
C GLY A 231 4.73 18.56 -13.72
N PRO A 232 6.02 18.59 -14.11
CA PRO A 232 6.67 19.69 -14.84
C PRO A 232 6.36 19.71 -16.35
N GLU A 233 6.40 20.90 -16.95
CA GLU A 233 6.07 21.15 -18.37
C GLU A 233 7.26 20.89 -19.32
N TYR A 234 8.48 20.79 -18.78
CA TYR A 234 9.68 20.52 -19.60
C TYR A 234 9.78 19.06 -20.06
N VAL A 235 8.90 18.18 -19.58
CA VAL A 235 8.73 16.81 -20.06
C VAL A 235 7.31 16.66 -20.56
N GLU A 236 7.16 16.01 -21.71
CA GLU A 236 5.84 15.67 -22.25
C GLU A 236 5.16 14.64 -21.33
N GLY A 237 3.96 14.95 -20.84
CA GLY A 237 3.18 13.99 -20.08
C GLY A 237 2.57 12.92 -20.98
N ALA A 238 2.52 11.69 -20.48
CA ALA A 238 1.66 10.69 -21.10
C ALA A 238 0.21 10.95 -20.69
N ASP A 239 -0.68 11.08 -21.68
CA ASP A 239 -2.13 10.97 -21.52
C ASP A 239 -2.59 9.74 -22.31
N LEU A 240 -3.22 8.80 -21.63
CA LEU A 240 -3.66 7.54 -22.21
C LEU A 240 -5.16 7.51 -22.51
N SER A 241 -5.89 8.55 -22.10
CA SER A 241 -7.31 8.68 -22.43
C SER A 241 -7.46 9.37 -23.79
N ASP A 242 -8.29 8.79 -24.66
CA ASP A 242 -8.76 9.46 -25.87
C ASP A 242 -10.11 10.16 -25.65
N ALA A 243 -10.64 10.11 -24.42
CA ALA A 243 -11.99 10.49 -24.08
C ALA A 243 -12.04 11.89 -23.46
N SER A 244 -13.18 12.56 -23.62
CA SER A 244 -13.44 13.80 -22.87
C SER A 244 -13.62 13.52 -21.38
N PHE A 245 -13.41 14.51 -20.51
CA PHE A 245 -13.62 14.37 -19.06
C PHE A 245 -14.99 13.76 -18.69
N VAL A 246 -16.06 14.17 -19.39
CA VAL A 246 -17.41 13.64 -19.16
C VAL A 246 -17.49 12.16 -19.52
N GLU A 247 -16.86 11.78 -20.64
CA GLU A 247 -16.84 10.41 -21.10
C GLU A 247 -15.98 9.52 -20.19
N VAL A 248 -14.83 10.01 -19.72
CA VAL A 248 -14.03 9.35 -18.67
C VAL A 248 -14.91 9.09 -17.44
N CYS A 249 -15.61 10.12 -16.93
CA CYS A 249 -16.50 9.96 -15.78
C CYS A 249 -17.57 8.88 -16.01
N ILE A 250 -18.18 8.83 -17.20
CA ILE A 250 -19.21 7.85 -17.54
C ILE A 250 -18.61 6.43 -17.62
N ARG A 251 -17.52 6.26 -18.38
CA ARG A 251 -16.84 4.96 -18.55
C ARG A 251 -16.33 4.42 -17.22
N THR A 252 -15.73 5.27 -16.37
CA THR A 252 -15.31 4.93 -15.02
C THR A 252 -16.49 4.56 -14.12
N ALA A 253 -17.62 5.29 -14.19
CA ALA A 253 -18.81 4.97 -13.40
C ALA A 253 -19.43 3.62 -13.79
N ILE A 254 -19.55 3.33 -15.10
CA ILE A 254 -20.00 2.04 -15.60
C ILE A 254 -19.07 0.92 -15.12
N GLY A 255 -17.75 1.11 -15.27
CA GLY A 255 -16.75 0.17 -14.79
C GLY A 255 -16.88 -0.10 -13.29
N GLY A 256 -17.12 0.94 -12.48
CA GLY A 256 -17.35 0.83 -11.05
C GLY A 256 -18.59 0.00 -10.71
N VAL A 257 -19.73 0.27 -11.35
CA VAL A 257 -20.97 -0.49 -11.13
C VAL A 257 -20.76 -1.97 -11.47
N LEU A 258 -20.14 -2.27 -12.60
CA LEU A 258 -19.83 -3.64 -13.02
C LEU A 258 -18.86 -4.32 -12.06
N PHE A 259 -17.82 -3.62 -11.61
CA PHE A 259 -16.88 -4.10 -10.60
C PHE A 259 -17.59 -4.49 -9.30
N PHE A 260 -18.44 -3.63 -8.74
CA PHE A 260 -19.18 -3.95 -7.51
C PHE A 260 -20.15 -5.13 -7.71
N GLY A 261 -20.83 -5.20 -8.86
CA GLY A 261 -21.67 -6.34 -9.21
C GLY A 261 -20.88 -7.65 -9.27
N PHE A 262 -19.71 -7.63 -9.92
CA PHE A 262 -18.79 -8.77 -9.98
C PHE A 262 -18.28 -9.17 -8.59
N MET A 263 -17.89 -8.19 -7.77
CA MET A 263 -17.42 -8.44 -6.40
C MET A 263 -18.51 -9.06 -5.54
N TYR A 264 -19.76 -8.60 -5.67
CA TYR A 264 -20.90 -9.20 -4.99
C TYR A 264 -21.09 -10.66 -5.41
N ILE A 265 -21.03 -10.96 -6.72
CA ILE A 265 -21.15 -12.33 -7.23
C ILE A 265 -20.02 -13.21 -6.69
N CYS A 266 -18.75 -12.78 -6.81
CA CYS A 266 -17.60 -13.52 -6.28
C CYS A 266 -17.70 -13.77 -4.78
N TRP A 267 -18.18 -12.76 -4.03
CA TRP A 267 -18.46 -12.90 -2.60
C TRP A 267 -19.46 -14.01 -2.31
N ARG A 268 -20.59 -14.01 -3.02
CA ARG A 268 -21.66 -15.02 -2.85
C ARG A 268 -21.22 -16.42 -3.27
N LEU A 269 -20.41 -16.54 -4.33
CA LEU A 269 -20.03 -17.82 -4.90
C LEU A 269 -18.89 -18.51 -4.13
N PHE A 270 -17.84 -17.79 -3.76
CA PHE A 270 -16.66 -18.42 -3.15
C PHE A 270 -15.89 -17.59 -2.12
N ILE A 271 -15.78 -16.26 -2.26
CA ILE A 271 -14.94 -15.46 -1.34
C ILE A 271 -15.48 -15.55 0.09
N LYS A 272 -16.80 -15.49 0.29
CA LYS A 272 -17.39 -15.64 1.62
C LYS A 272 -16.99 -16.96 2.27
N ARG A 273 -17.05 -18.07 1.53
CA ARG A 273 -16.65 -19.38 2.04
C ARG A 273 -15.17 -19.44 2.40
N LEU A 274 -14.31 -18.88 1.54
CA LEU A 274 -12.87 -18.80 1.84
C LEU A 274 -12.58 -17.91 3.05
N TRP A 275 -13.33 -16.81 3.20
CA TRP A 275 -13.23 -15.89 4.32
C TRP A 275 -13.66 -16.56 5.61
N ASP A 276 -14.80 -17.25 5.61
CA ASP A 276 -15.32 -17.96 6.79
C ASP A 276 -14.37 -19.10 7.22
N LEU A 277 -13.64 -19.73 6.27
CA LEU A 277 -12.58 -20.70 6.54
C LEU A 277 -11.24 -20.07 6.93
N GLY A 278 -11.08 -18.78 6.70
CA GLY A 278 -9.86 -18.04 7.00
C GLY A 278 -9.67 -17.86 8.50
N VAL A 279 -8.43 -18.02 8.95
CA VAL A 279 -8.05 -17.90 10.36
C VAL A 279 -7.31 -16.58 10.54
N ASP A 280 -7.83 -15.73 11.43
CA ASP A 280 -7.07 -14.60 11.93
C ASP A 280 -5.95 -15.14 12.84
N PRO A 281 -4.73 -14.57 12.81
CA PRO A 281 -3.74 -14.90 13.82
C PRO A 281 -4.40 -14.74 15.18
N PRO A 282 -4.20 -15.69 16.13
CA PRO A 282 -4.94 -15.70 17.38
C PRO A 282 -4.86 -14.31 17.96
N SER A 283 -6.01 -13.62 17.94
CA SER A 283 -6.14 -12.40 18.69
C SER A 283 -5.76 -12.81 20.08
N MET A 284 -4.70 -12.22 20.66
CA MET A 284 -4.72 -12.02 22.09
C MET A 284 -5.94 -11.16 22.36
N ARG A 285 -7.13 -11.80 22.38
CA ARG A 285 -8.15 -11.37 23.32
C ARG A 285 -7.39 -11.36 24.64
N PRO A 286 -7.45 -10.27 25.40
CA PRO A 286 -7.08 -10.34 26.79
C PRO A 286 -8.12 -11.23 27.45
N ASP A 287 -7.99 -12.55 27.31
CA ASP A 287 -8.68 -13.57 28.11
C ASP A 287 -8.14 -13.56 29.56
N GLY A 288 -7.67 -12.40 30.03
CA GLY A 288 -7.10 -12.17 31.36
C GLY A 288 -7.62 -10.91 32.05
N ALA A 289 -8.67 -10.26 31.52
CA ALA A 289 -9.37 -9.17 32.18
C ALA A 289 -10.64 -9.61 32.95
N ALA A 290 -10.93 -10.91 32.97
CA ALA A 290 -11.80 -11.52 33.97
C ALA A 290 -10.89 -12.26 34.99
N ASP A 291 -11.21 -12.17 36.27
CA ASP A 291 -10.57 -12.86 37.42
C ASP A 291 -9.29 -12.32 38.09
N ARG A 292 -8.90 -11.05 37.92
CA ARG A 292 -7.95 -10.42 38.88
C ARG A 292 -8.61 -9.71 40.08
N ASN A 293 -9.94 -9.65 40.13
CA ASN A 293 -10.69 -9.07 41.26
C ASN A 293 -11.34 -10.11 42.20
N ALA A 294 -11.11 -11.41 41.99
CA ALA A 294 -11.74 -12.48 42.79
C ALA A 294 -10.87 -13.00 43.95
N VAL A 295 -9.65 -12.49 44.18
CA VAL A 295 -8.71 -13.02 45.19
C VAL A 295 -8.31 -11.97 46.26
N ALA A 296 -9.10 -10.91 46.43
CA ALA A 296 -8.84 -9.87 47.43
C ALA A 296 -9.96 -9.69 48.49
N SER A 297 -10.67 -10.77 48.84
CA SER A 297 -11.68 -10.73 49.93
C SER A 297 -11.62 -11.92 50.89
N GLY A 298 -10.44 -12.54 51.06
CA GLY A 298 -10.26 -13.77 51.83
C GLY A 298 -9.19 -13.71 52.91
N THR A 299 -9.01 -12.58 53.61
CA THR A 299 -8.23 -12.54 54.87
C THR A 299 -9.13 -12.11 56.01
N GLY A 300 -10.05 -13.00 56.40
CA GLY A 300 -10.73 -12.94 57.69
C GLY A 300 -9.84 -13.59 58.74
N ILE A 301 -9.07 -12.77 59.46
CA ILE A 301 -8.45 -13.16 60.72
C ILE A 301 -9.57 -13.25 61.76
N THR A 302 -9.80 -14.41 62.34
CA THR A 302 -10.60 -14.56 63.57
C THR A 302 -9.66 -14.63 64.77
N PRO A 303 -9.73 -13.67 65.73
CA PRO A 303 -9.05 -13.81 66.99
C PRO A 303 -9.99 -14.45 68.02
N SER A 304 -9.91 -15.78 68.17
CA SER A 304 -10.21 -16.44 69.44
C SER A 304 -9.62 -17.85 69.46
N GLU A 305 -8.85 -18.12 70.53
CA GLU A 305 -8.38 -19.41 71.06
C GLU A 305 -6.88 -19.72 70.93
N ALA A 306 -6.23 -19.60 72.09
CA ALA A 306 -4.96 -20.16 72.57
C ALA A 306 -3.63 -19.65 71.97
#